data_AF-A0A358XWF4-F1
#
_entry.id   AF-A0A358XWF4-F1
#
_cell.length_a   1.000
_cell.length_b   1.000
_cell.length_c   1.000
_cell.angle_alpha   90.00
_cell.angle_beta   90.00
_cell.angle_gamma   90.00
#
_symmetry.space_group_name_H-M   'P 1'
#
loop_
_entity.id
_entity.type
_entity.pdbx_description
1 polymer ?
#
loop_
_entity_poly.entity_id
_entity_poly.type
_entity_poly.pdbx_seq_one_letter_code
_entity_poly.pdbx_strand_id
1 'polypeptide(L)' 'MREELLDAAEELFAERGFEKTSVRDITNHLGVRLAAVNYHFDSKLNLLIEMIHRRAGSL' A
#
# COMPACT_ATOMS: atom_id res chain seq x y z
N MET A 1 5.73 -9.93 1.12
CA MET A 1 6.01 -8.54 0.69
C MET A 1 4.83 -7.89 -0.03
N ARG A 2 4.39 -8.36 -1.21
CA ARG A 2 3.22 -7.75 -1.90
C ARG A 2 1.99 -7.65 -0.99
N GLU A 3 1.55 -8.77 -0.41
CA GLU A 3 0.36 -8.78 0.47
C GLU A 3 0.54 -7.95 1.74
N GLU A 4 1.70 -8.03 2.39
CA GLU A 4 2.03 -7.23 3.58
C GLU A 4 1.97 -5.72 3.29
N LEU A 5 2.43 -5.30 2.11
CA LEU A 5 2.32 -3.90 1.66
C LEU A 5 0.88 -3.47 1.43
N LEU A 6 0.02 -4.37 0.93
CA LEU A 6 -1.40 -4.08 0.75
C LEU A 6 -2.12 -3.99 2.09
N ASP A 7 -1.78 -4.85 3.06
CA ASP A 7 -2.33 -4.81 4.41
C ASP A 7 -1.94 -3.51 5.13
N ALA A 8 -0.66 -3.15 5.12
CA ALA A 8 -0.19 -1.90 5.72
C ALA A 8 -0.77 -0.65 5.02
N ALA A 9 -0.90 -0.69 3.70
CA ALA A 9 -1.54 0.38 2.94
C ALA A 9 -3.02 0.52 3.33
N GLU A 10 -3.73 -0.59 3.46
CA GLU A 10 -5.13 -0.63 3.85
C GLU A 10 -5.34 -0.04 5.25
N GLU A 11 -4.54 -0.44 6.23
CA GLU A 11 -4.57 0.10 7.59
C GLU A 11 -4.35 1.62 7.59
N LEU A 12 -3.27 2.08 6.97
CA LEU A 12 -2.89 3.49 7.01
C LEU A 12 -3.83 4.38 6.18
N PHE A 13 -4.29 3.90 5.02
CA PHE A 13 -5.28 4.61 4.22
C PHE A 13 -6.62 4.70 4.95
N ALA A 14 -7.04 3.67 5.68
CA ALA A 14 -8.26 3.70 6.49
C ALA A 14 -8.14 4.65 7.68
N GLU A 15 -6.99 4.70 8.36
CA GLU A 15 -6.75 5.55 9.53
C GLU A 15 -6.62 7.04 9.15
N ARG A 16 -5.86 7.35 8.10
CA ARG A 16 -5.39 8.73 7.81
C ARG A 16 -5.93 9.30 6.50
N GLY A 17 -6.50 8.46 5.64
CA GLY A 17 -6.85 8.78 4.27
C GLY A 17 -5.67 8.67 3.30
N PHE A 18 -5.98 8.54 2.01
CA PHE A 18 -4.99 8.40 0.95
C PHE A 18 -4.02 9.57 0.92
N GLU A 19 -4.50 10.82 0.84
CA GLU A 19 -3.64 12.01 0.69
C GLU A 19 -2.58 12.15 1.81
N LYS A 20 -2.95 11.85 3.06
CA LYS A 20 -2.05 11.99 4.22
C LYS A 20 -1.08 10.84 4.42
N THR A 21 -1.21 9.76 3.66
CA THR A 21 -0.37 8.57 3.80
C THR A 21 0.67 8.52 2.70
N SER A 22 1.96 8.51 3.04
CA SER A 22 3.01 8.34 2.04
C SER A 22 3.43 6.88 1.89
N VAL A 23 4.07 6.54 0.76
CA VAL A 23 4.69 5.22 0.55
C VAL A 23 5.79 4.95 1.58
N ARG A 24 6.44 6.01 2.08
CA ARG A 24 7.44 5.91 3.14
C ARG A 24 6.80 5.54 4.47
N ASP A 25 5.63 6.07 4.79
CA ASP A 25 4.91 5.69 6.02
C ASP A 25 4.55 4.20 6.00
N ILE A 26 4.07 3.69 4.86
CA ILE A 26 3.73 2.27 4.68
C ILE A 26 4.96 1.38 4.86
N THR A 27 6.08 1.74 4.24
CA THR A 27 7.31 0.93 4.34
C THR A 27 7.97 1.01 5.71
N ASN A 28 7.88 2.16 6.38
CA ASN A 28 8.31 2.31 7.77
C ASN A 28 7.44 1.49 8.73
N HIS A 29 6.12 1.46 8.53
CA HIS A 29 5.19 0.65 9.34
C HIS A 29 5.56 -0.84 9.33
N LEU A 30 6.01 -1.34 8.19
CA LEU A 30 6.47 -2.72 8.02
C LEU A 30 7.95 -2.96 8.35
N GLY A 31 8.73 -1.89 8.60
CA GLY A 31 10.18 -2.00 8.77
C GLY A 31 10.94 -2.45 7.50
N VAL A 32 10.39 -2.16 6.32
CA VAL A 32 10.96 -2.58 5.02
C VAL A 32 11.52 -1.39 4.23
N ARG A 33 12.33 -1.69 3.21
CA ARG A 33 12.90 -0.64 2.36
C ARG A 33 11.88 -0.13 1.34
N LEU A 34 11.95 1.17 1.05
CA LEU A 34 11.10 1.85 0.05
C LEU A 34 11.09 1.15 -1.32
N ALA A 35 12.23 0.57 -1.72
CA ALA A 35 12.38 -0.16 -2.98
C ALA A 35 11.38 -1.33 -3.13
N ALA A 36 10.88 -1.89 -2.03
CA ALA A 36 9.86 -2.94 -2.06
C ALA A 36 8.55 -2.45 -2.70
N VAL A 37 8.13 -1.21 -2.46
CA VAL A 37 6.89 -0.68 -3.06
C VAL A 37 7.08 -0.41 -4.54
N ASN A 38 8.18 0.22 -4.93
CA ASN A 38 8.45 0.48 -6.34
C ASN A 38 8.57 -0.81 -7.15
N TYR A 39 9.12 -1.89 -6.56
CA TYR A 39 9.20 -3.19 -7.22
C TYR A 39 7.84 -3.86 -7.44
N HIS A 40 6.87 -3.64 -6.54
CA HIS A 40 5.59 -4.34 -6.58
C HIS A 40 4.44 -3.54 -7.23
N PHE A 41 4.47 -2.22 -7.14
CA PHE A 41 3.30 -1.39 -7.47
C PHE A 41 3.61 -0.18 -8.34
N ASP A 42 4.88 0.16 -8.59
CA ASP A 42 5.34 1.37 -9.32
C ASP A 42 4.96 2.73 -8.70
N SER A 43 3.78 2.87 -8.09
CA SER A 43 3.27 4.12 -7.52
C SER A 43 2.31 3.89 -6.36
N LYS A 44 2.10 4.94 -5.56
CA LYS A 44 1.09 4.98 -4.49
C LYS A 44 -0.34 4.76 -5.02
N LEU A 45 -0.64 5.30 -6.20
CA LEU A 45 -1.96 5.17 -6.82
C LEU A 45 -2.23 3.73 -7.25
N ASN A 46 -1.25 3.08 -7.89
CA ASN A 46 -1.36 1.67 -8.25
C ASN A 46 -1.48 0.77 -7.03
N LEU A 47 -0.74 1.07 -5.95
CA LEU A 47 -0.90 0.36 -4.68
C LEU A 47 -2.35 0.45 -4.15
N LEU A 48 -2.97 1.63 -4.22
CA LEU A 48 -4.39 1.81 -3.87
C LEU A 48 -5.32 1.01 -4.78
N ILE A 49 -5.11 1.06 -6.11
CA ILE A 49 -5.94 0.34 -7.09
C ILE A 49 -5.87 -1.17 -6.83
N GLU A 50 -4.67 -1.72 -6.67
CA GLU A 50 -4.46 -3.15 -6.39
C GLU A 50 -5.07 -3.57 -5.05
N MET A 51 -4.99 -2.71 -4.02
CA MET A 51 -5.65 -2.94 -2.73
C MET A 51 -7.17 -2.97 -2.87
N ILE A 52 -7.76 -2.05 -3.65
CA ILE A 52 -9.19 -2.04 -3.94
C ILE A 52 -9.59 -3.28 -4.73
N HIS A 53 -8.85 -3.67 -5.77
CA HIS A 53 -9.11 -4.89 -6.54
C HIS A 53 -9.07 -6.14 -5.65
N ARG A 54 -8.09 -6.22 -4.74
CA ARG A 54 -8.00 -7.31 -3.76
C ARG A 54 -9.23 -7.36 -2.86
N ARG A 55 -9.65 -6.22 -2.30
CA ARG A 55 -10.83 -6.12 -1.41
C ARG A 55 -12.15 -6.38 -2.11
N ALA A 56 -12.29 -5.91 -3.34
CA ALA A 56 -13.49 -6.09 -4.15
C ALA A 56 -13.68 -7.56 -4.57
N GLY A 57 -12.65 -8.40 -4.40
CA GLY A 57 -12.67 -9.81 -4.77
C GLY A 57 -12.82 -9.95 -6.28
N SER A 58 -11.73 -9.71 -7.03
CA SER A 58 -11.58 -9.95 -8.47
C SER A 58 -12.88 -10.17 -9.23
N LEU A 59 -13.42 -9.09 -9.83
CA LEU A 59 -14.37 -9.23 -10.95
C LEU A 59 -13.69 -9.90 -12.15
#